data_AF-A0A937VEJ3-F1
#
_entry.id   AF-A0A937VEJ3-F1
#
_cell.length_a   1.000
_cell.length_b   1.000
_cell.length_c   1.000
_cell.angle_alpha   90.00
_cell.angle_beta   90.00
_cell.angle_gamma   90.00
#
_symmetry.space_group_name_H-M   'P 1'
#
loop_
_entity.id
_entity.type
_entity.pdbx_description
1 polymer ?
#
loop_
_entity_poly.entity_id
_entity_poly.type
_entity_poly.pdbx_seq_one_letter_code
_entity_poly.pdbx_strand_id
1 'polypeptide(L)'
;YLLARLSPVLGGSDAWHYLVTGAGTATMLLGAALALGQTDLKRILAYSTVSTLGALVLLMGLDTTLSVKAAMVFLIVHALYKGALFLVAGAVDHETGTRDVRQLSGLARAMPITAVAAGLAALSMAGLPPLLGFINKELLYEAKMQAPRAAGLITVAGVSANVLLVAVAGIVGLRPFLGRPRTTPQTPHEAPLALWLGPILLAGLGLVTGLLPEAIASTLVSAAVSAVRAEPTVVELKLWHGVNPVFALSVFTVVAGVGVYLGKGILSRAVSRAGLAGFGARWGAQRCYDLSLTGLNTLARAQTRLLQSGYLRFYLLIIIATTVGLVGHTLVSRGGLTWPTGWFSDVRLYEWVVAILILLAALMAVLTQSRLAAVAALGVIGYSVALIYMLFSAPDLAMTQFAIETLTVILFVLVVYRLPRFARLSGRLARTRDAVVALMAGGLMTALVLMATALPVHSRLAPYFAANSQTLANGRNIVNVILVDFRALDTLGEITVLVIAAVGIYALLKLRLDE
;
A
#
# COMPACT_ATOMS: atom_id res chain seq x y z
N TYR A 1 5.48 10.01 23.50
CA TYR A 1 4.38 10.95 23.75
C TYR A 1 3.02 10.33 23.45
N LEU A 2 2.66 10.05 22.18
CA LEU A 2 1.31 9.55 21.83
C LEU A 2 0.89 8.32 22.64
N LEU A 3 1.76 7.32 22.78
CA LEU A 3 1.49 6.15 23.62
C LEU A 3 1.17 6.52 25.07
N ALA A 4 1.94 7.43 25.66
CA ALA A 4 1.73 7.90 27.02
C ALA A 4 0.43 8.70 27.16
N ARG A 5 0.07 9.49 26.14
CA ARG A 5 -1.17 10.28 26.13
C ARG A 5 -2.43 9.43 25.96
N LEU A 6 -2.34 8.32 25.21
CA LEU A 6 -3.44 7.38 25.01
C LEU A 6 -3.47 6.26 26.06
N SER A 7 -2.44 6.11 26.90
CA SER A 7 -2.36 5.10 27.95
C SER A 7 -3.57 5.09 28.89
N PRO A 8 -4.12 6.24 29.35
CA PRO A 8 -5.32 6.23 30.20
C PRO A 8 -6.55 5.59 29.55
N VAL A 9 -6.62 5.56 28.21
CA VAL A 9 -7.80 5.09 27.46
C VAL A 9 -7.58 3.69 26.90
N LEU A 10 -6.39 3.42 26.36
CA LEU A 10 -6.06 2.16 25.68
C LEU A 10 -5.28 1.17 26.55
N GLY A 11 -4.67 1.67 27.63
CA GLY A 11 -3.98 0.87 28.64
C GLY A 11 -4.91 -0.13 29.31
N GLY A 12 -4.32 -1.13 29.95
CA GLY A 12 -5.03 -2.24 30.59
C GLY A 12 -5.59 -3.30 29.63
N SER A 13 -5.69 -3.03 28.32
CA SER A 13 -6.17 -4.02 27.34
C SER A 13 -5.09 -5.05 26.97
N ASP A 14 -5.50 -6.30 26.73
CA ASP A 14 -4.58 -7.35 26.28
C ASP A 14 -3.91 -7.02 24.94
N ALA A 15 -4.66 -6.41 24.01
CA ALA A 15 -4.13 -5.99 22.72
C ALA A 15 -3.02 -4.93 22.88
N TRP A 16 -3.23 -3.93 23.74
CA TRP A 16 -2.20 -2.95 24.08
C TRP A 16 -0.97 -3.64 24.65
N HIS A 17 -1.16 -4.48 25.66
CA HIS A 17 -0.06 -5.17 26.31
C HIS A 17 0.79 -5.98 25.31
N TYR A 18 0.18 -6.87 24.52
CA TYR A 18 0.94 -7.74 23.61
C TYR A 18 1.59 -6.98 22.46
N LEU A 19 0.86 -6.05 21.81
CA LEU A 19 1.39 -5.31 20.67
C LEU A 19 2.49 -4.34 21.09
N VAL A 20 2.27 -3.57 22.15
CA VAL A 20 3.20 -2.52 22.59
C VAL A 20 4.42 -3.14 23.29
N THR A 21 4.22 -4.08 24.22
CA THR A 21 5.33 -4.79 24.90
C THR A 21 6.13 -5.63 23.91
N GLY A 22 5.44 -6.36 23.01
CA GLY A 22 6.08 -7.22 22.01
C GLY A 22 6.90 -6.42 21.00
N ALA A 23 6.30 -5.40 20.38
CA ALA A 23 7.01 -4.53 19.43
C ALA A 23 8.15 -3.77 20.12
N GLY A 24 7.95 -3.27 21.35
CA GLY A 24 8.97 -2.60 22.15
C GLY A 24 10.16 -3.51 22.45
N THR A 25 9.91 -4.73 22.91
CA THR A 25 10.96 -5.72 23.23
C THR A 25 11.77 -6.11 22.01
N ALA A 26 11.10 -6.44 20.90
CA ALA A 26 11.77 -6.79 19.64
C ALA A 26 12.63 -5.63 19.13
N THR A 27 12.09 -4.41 19.14
CA THR A 27 12.79 -3.19 18.69
C THR A 27 13.97 -2.86 19.58
N MET A 28 13.82 -3.01 20.90
CA MET A 28 14.89 -2.81 21.89
C MET A 28 16.08 -3.72 21.60
N LEU A 29 15.85 -5.02 21.44
CA LEU A 29 16.90 -6.01 21.17
C LEU A 29 17.56 -5.80 19.80
N LEU A 30 16.75 -5.66 18.75
CA LEU A 30 17.24 -5.46 17.39
C LEU A 30 18.05 -4.17 17.25
N GLY A 31 17.56 -3.07 17.83
CA GLY A 31 18.29 -1.80 17.85
C GLY A 31 19.64 -1.91 18.56
N ALA A 32 19.71 -2.62 19.68
CA ALA A 32 20.95 -2.79 20.44
C ALA A 32 21.98 -3.62 19.66
N ALA A 33 21.53 -4.73 19.06
CA ALA A 33 22.36 -5.59 18.22
C ALA A 33 22.88 -4.86 16.97
N LEU A 34 21.99 -4.13 16.27
CA LEU A 34 22.37 -3.37 15.08
C LEU A 34 23.33 -2.23 15.39
N ALA A 35 23.15 -1.54 16.54
CA ALA A 35 24.05 -0.47 16.97
C ALA A 35 25.50 -0.97 17.14
N LEU A 36 25.70 -2.16 17.69
CA LEU A 36 27.04 -2.73 17.89
C LEU A 36 27.78 -3.02 16.58
N GLY A 37 27.01 -3.39 15.54
CA GLY A 37 27.52 -3.73 14.20
C GLY A 37 27.89 -2.53 13.33
N GLN A 38 27.48 -1.31 13.69
CA GLN A 38 27.81 -0.10 12.94
C GLN A 38 29.22 0.43 13.24
N THR A 39 29.78 1.18 12.28
CA THR A 39 31.10 1.83 12.37
C THR A 39 31.04 3.36 12.33
N ASP A 40 29.98 3.94 11.76
CA ASP A 40 29.79 5.40 11.76
C ASP A 40 29.14 5.84 13.08
N LEU A 41 29.71 6.86 13.75
CA LEU A 41 29.23 7.38 15.03
C LEU A 41 27.73 7.72 15.02
N LYS A 42 27.25 8.46 14.02
CA LYS A 42 25.84 8.89 13.94
C LYS A 42 24.92 7.70 13.71
N ARG A 43 25.34 6.71 12.90
CA ARG A 43 24.57 5.46 12.71
C ARG A 43 24.49 4.62 13.98
N ILE A 44 25.60 4.49 14.73
CA ILE A 44 25.61 3.80 16.04
C ILE A 44 24.64 4.49 17.01
N LEU A 45 24.68 5.82 17.06
CA LEU A 45 23.78 6.63 17.90
C LEU A 45 22.32 6.48 17.47
N ALA A 46 22.04 6.43 16.16
CA ALA A 46 20.69 6.23 15.64
C ALA A 46 20.10 4.87 16.06
N TYR A 47 20.82 3.76 15.88
CA TYR A 47 20.32 2.44 16.28
C TYR A 47 20.20 2.27 17.80
N SER A 48 21.11 2.88 18.59
CA SER A 48 20.94 2.89 20.04
C SER A 48 19.76 3.76 20.49
N THR A 49 19.36 4.77 19.69
CA THR A 49 18.09 5.48 19.89
C THR A 49 16.91 4.56 19.60
N VAL A 50 16.92 3.82 18.49
CA VAL A 50 15.88 2.80 18.19
C VAL A 50 15.73 1.81 19.34
N SER A 51 16.84 1.32 19.89
CA SER A 51 16.83 0.43 21.05
C SER A 51 16.20 1.06 22.30
N THR A 52 16.60 2.28 22.63
CA THR A 52 16.09 3.03 23.78
C THR A 52 14.60 3.36 23.62
N LEU A 53 14.18 3.80 22.43
CA LEU A 53 12.76 4.03 22.14
C LEU A 53 11.97 2.73 22.22
N GLY A 54 12.52 1.60 21.75
CA GLY A 54 11.93 0.28 21.95
C GLY A 54 11.74 -0.07 23.43
N ALA A 55 12.72 0.26 24.28
CA ALA A 55 12.61 0.09 25.72
C ALA A 55 11.53 1.01 26.35
N LEU A 56 11.42 2.27 25.92
CA LEU A 56 10.34 3.17 26.35
C LEU A 56 8.96 2.64 25.94
N VAL A 57 8.83 2.17 24.70
CA VAL A 57 7.59 1.54 24.19
C VAL A 57 7.25 0.31 25.03
N LEU A 58 8.22 -0.57 25.29
CA LEU A 58 8.07 -1.73 26.17
C LEU A 58 7.50 -1.33 27.54
N LEU A 59 8.09 -0.35 28.22
CA LEU A 59 7.63 0.08 29.54
C LEU A 59 6.21 0.65 29.53
N MET A 60 5.84 1.36 28.46
CA MET A 60 4.46 1.83 28.26
C MET A 60 3.48 0.69 28.01
N GLY A 61 3.93 -0.42 27.41
CA GLY A 61 3.13 -1.63 27.21
C GLY A 61 2.93 -2.48 28.47
N LEU A 62 3.86 -2.39 29.44
CA LEU A 62 3.70 -3.04 30.75
C LEU A 62 2.56 -2.42 31.57
N ASP A 63 2.31 -1.11 31.36
CA ASP A 63 1.21 -0.34 31.94
C ASP A 63 1.06 -0.47 33.48
N THR A 64 2.18 -0.46 34.18
CA THR A 64 2.24 -0.38 35.64
C THR A 64 2.71 1.00 36.08
N THR A 65 2.36 1.43 37.29
CA THR A 65 2.85 2.70 37.84
C THR A 65 4.39 2.78 37.85
N LEU A 66 5.05 1.67 38.18
CA LEU A 66 6.51 1.57 38.17
C LEU A 66 7.10 1.65 36.76
N SER A 67 6.48 1.00 35.76
CA SER A 67 6.97 1.05 34.39
C SER A 67 6.76 2.42 33.74
N VAL A 68 5.65 3.10 34.04
CA VAL A 68 5.41 4.49 33.61
C VAL A 68 6.41 5.43 34.26
N LYS A 69 6.67 5.29 35.58
CA LYS A 69 7.73 6.01 36.29
C LYS A 69 9.09 5.82 35.60
N ALA A 70 9.50 4.57 35.36
CA ALA A 70 10.74 4.26 34.68
C ALA A 70 10.79 4.86 33.26
N ALA A 71 9.68 4.83 32.51
CA ALA A 71 9.61 5.41 31.17
C ALA A 71 9.79 6.94 31.19
N MET A 72 9.17 7.64 32.14
CA MET A 72 9.27 9.11 32.22
C MET A 72 10.68 9.55 32.63
N VAL A 73 11.29 8.87 33.61
CA VAL A 73 12.69 9.13 33.98
C VAL A 73 13.61 8.81 32.80
N PHE A 74 13.40 7.69 32.11
CA PHE A 74 14.25 7.30 30.99
C PHE A 74 14.15 8.29 29.83
N LEU A 75 12.98 8.87 29.58
CA LEU A 75 12.82 9.90 28.55
C LEU A 75 13.75 11.10 28.80
N ILE A 76 13.82 11.58 30.04
CA ILE A 76 14.68 12.70 30.44
C ILE A 76 16.15 12.30 30.30
N VAL A 77 16.54 11.17 30.89
CA VAL A 77 17.90 10.63 30.82
C VAL A 77 18.35 10.51 29.36
N HIS A 78 17.50 9.92 28.52
CA HIS A 78 17.77 9.73 27.11
C HIS A 78 17.97 11.05 26.38
N ALA A 79 17.09 12.02 26.58
CA ALA A 79 17.21 13.34 25.95
C ALA A 79 18.55 14.00 26.29
N LEU A 80 18.98 13.94 27.56
CA LEU A 80 20.22 14.54 28.02
C LEU A 80 21.46 13.86 27.43
N TYR A 81 21.64 12.55 27.65
CA TYR A 81 22.86 11.88 27.18
C TYR A 81 22.89 11.75 25.66
N LYS A 82 21.75 11.53 25.01
CA LYS A 82 21.71 11.33 23.55
C LYS A 82 21.95 12.64 22.82
N GLY A 83 21.35 13.74 23.30
CA GLY A 83 21.62 15.08 22.79
C GLY A 83 23.11 15.41 22.90
N ALA A 84 23.71 15.17 24.07
CA ALA A 84 25.14 15.36 24.27
C ALA A 84 25.99 14.52 23.29
N LEU A 85 25.71 13.21 23.16
CA LEU A 85 26.49 12.34 22.27
C LEU A 85 26.35 12.67 20.78
N PHE A 86 25.19 13.13 20.32
CA PHE A 86 25.04 13.57 18.92
C PHE A 86 25.80 14.86 18.63
N LEU A 87 25.80 15.80 19.58
CA LEU A 87 26.57 17.04 19.46
C LEU A 87 28.08 16.76 19.53
N VAL A 88 28.53 15.86 20.42
CA VAL A 88 29.91 15.34 20.44
C VAL A 88 30.28 14.73 19.09
N ALA A 89 29.43 13.86 18.54
CA ALA A 89 29.68 13.25 17.24
C ALA A 89 29.76 14.29 16.12
N GLY A 90 29.01 15.39 16.21
CA GLY A 90 29.10 16.54 15.30
C GLY A 90 30.42 17.30 15.43
N ALA A 91 30.86 17.59 16.67
CA ALA A 91 32.13 18.23 16.94
C ALA A 91 33.32 17.37 16.44
N VAL A 92 33.30 16.07 16.72
CA VAL A 92 34.34 15.14 16.23
C VAL A 92 34.36 15.07 14.70
N ASP A 93 33.20 15.02 14.04
CA ASP A 93 33.10 15.04 12.57
C ASP A 93 33.71 16.31 11.98
N HIS A 94 33.39 17.47 12.58
CA HIS A 94 33.91 18.78 12.17
C HIS A 94 35.44 18.86 12.31
N GLU A 95 35.99 18.46 13.46
CA GLU A 95 37.41 18.63 13.80
C GLU A 95 38.33 17.55 13.22
N THR A 96 37.80 16.37 12.89
CA THR A 96 38.61 15.27 12.36
C THR A 96 38.35 14.96 10.89
N GLY A 97 37.21 15.40 10.33
CA GLY A 97 36.78 15.08 8.98
C GLY A 97 36.31 13.63 8.79
N THR A 98 36.12 12.86 9.86
CA THR A 98 35.61 11.48 9.78
C THR A 98 34.74 11.11 10.97
N ARG A 99 33.80 10.20 10.75
CA ARG A 99 32.92 9.63 11.79
C ARG A 99 33.15 8.15 12.05
N ASP A 100 34.15 7.57 11.41
CA ASP A 100 34.43 6.14 11.54
C ASP A 100 35.15 5.85 12.86
N VAL A 101 34.48 5.14 13.77
CA VAL A 101 35.03 4.76 15.09
C VAL A 101 36.26 3.83 15.01
N ARG A 102 36.58 3.32 13.82
CA ARG A 102 37.81 2.56 13.56
C ARG A 102 39.00 3.47 13.32
N GLN A 103 38.78 4.72 12.91
CA GLN A 103 39.82 5.70 12.61
C GLN A 103 40.04 6.67 13.78
N LEU A 104 39.00 6.93 14.57
CA LEU A 104 39.03 7.84 15.72
C LEU A 104 39.67 7.16 16.96
N SER A 105 40.71 7.78 17.52
CA SER A 105 41.42 7.31 18.73
C SER A 105 42.34 8.42 19.28
N GLY A 106 42.48 8.50 20.60
CA GLY A 106 43.44 9.41 21.26
C GLY A 106 43.11 10.90 21.19
N LEU A 107 41.86 11.27 20.90
CA LEU A 107 41.44 12.68 20.74
C LEU A 107 41.37 13.48 22.04
N ALA A 108 41.46 12.84 23.22
CA ALA A 108 41.30 13.53 24.52
C ALA A 108 42.32 14.67 24.74
N ARG A 109 43.50 14.59 24.13
CA ARG A 109 44.53 15.65 24.24
C ARG A 109 44.22 16.85 23.35
N ALA A 110 43.61 16.61 22.19
CA ALA A 110 43.25 17.65 21.24
C ALA A 110 41.92 18.33 21.59
N MET A 111 40.97 17.55 22.12
CA MET A 111 39.60 17.99 22.42
C MET A 111 39.19 17.62 23.88
N PRO A 112 39.86 18.16 24.91
CA PRO A 112 39.64 17.78 26.30
C PRO A 112 38.21 18.05 26.81
N ILE A 113 37.59 19.17 26.43
CA ILE A 113 36.24 19.54 26.86
C ILE A 113 35.21 18.61 26.22
N THR A 114 35.36 18.40 24.91
CA THR A 114 34.51 17.45 24.17
C THR A 114 34.66 16.03 24.71
N ALA A 115 35.87 15.61 25.11
CA ALA A 115 36.12 14.31 25.72
C ALA A 115 35.44 14.15 27.09
N VAL A 116 35.45 15.19 27.93
CA VAL A 116 34.74 15.18 29.22
C VAL A 116 33.22 15.06 29.00
N ALA A 117 32.66 15.85 28.08
CA ALA A 117 31.24 15.78 27.74
C ALA A 117 30.85 14.38 27.21
N ALA A 118 31.68 13.81 26.33
CA ALA A 118 31.49 12.47 25.79
C ALA A 118 31.54 11.38 26.87
N GLY A 119 32.51 11.49 27.78
CA GLY A 119 32.68 10.58 28.90
C GLY A 119 31.47 10.60 29.84
N LEU A 120 31.05 11.78 30.30
CA LEU A 120 29.88 11.94 31.16
C LEU A 120 28.60 11.42 30.50
N ALA A 121 28.39 11.73 29.22
CA ALA A 121 27.23 11.24 28.47
C ALA A 121 27.27 9.71 28.27
N ALA A 122 28.44 9.13 28.03
CA ALA A 122 28.60 7.67 27.91
C ALA A 122 28.42 6.94 29.24
N LEU A 123 28.92 7.50 30.35
CA LEU A 123 28.69 6.96 31.69
C LEU A 123 27.18 7.00 32.03
N SER A 124 26.47 8.04 31.61
CA SER A 124 25.02 8.16 31.79
C SER A 124 24.28 7.13 30.93
N MET A 125 24.67 6.97 29.66
CA MET A 125 24.14 5.95 28.76
C MET A 125 24.37 4.51 29.27
N ALA A 126 25.52 4.24 29.90
CA ALA A 126 25.84 2.95 30.52
C ALA A 126 25.13 2.74 31.89
N GLY A 127 24.55 3.81 32.43
CA GLY A 127 23.90 3.85 33.73
C GLY A 127 24.87 3.59 34.88
N LEU A 128 25.91 4.43 35.01
CA LEU A 128 26.90 4.35 36.08
C LEU A 128 26.69 5.45 37.15
N PRO A 129 26.90 5.17 38.45
CA PRO A 129 26.82 6.19 39.50
C PRO A 129 27.85 7.32 39.28
N PRO A 130 27.57 8.58 39.66
CA PRO A 130 26.35 9.09 40.29
C PRO A 130 25.34 9.69 39.30
N LEU A 131 25.33 9.27 38.04
CA LEU A 131 24.51 9.89 36.98
C LEU A 131 23.04 9.45 37.05
N LEU A 132 22.12 10.29 36.56
CA LEU A 132 20.69 9.95 36.51
C LEU A 132 20.41 8.67 35.71
N GLY A 133 21.28 8.34 34.75
CA GLY A 133 21.22 7.08 34.01
C GLY A 133 21.35 5.82 34.87
N PHE A 134 22.06 5.89 36.01
CA PHE A 134 22.15 4.77 36.96
C PHE A 134 20.81 4.51 37.64
N ILE A 135 20.22 5.57 38.20
CA ILE A 135 18.89 5.53 38.84
C ILE A 135 17.87 4.96 37.85
N ASN A 136 17.89 5.46 36.62
CA ASN A 136 17.00 4.97 35.58
C ASN A 136 17.23 3.49 35.23
N LYS A 137 18.47 3.03 35.13
CA LYS A 137 18.76 1.62 34.82
C LYS A 137 18.23 0.69 35.90
N GLU A 138 18.35 1.07 37.18
CA GLU A 138 17.75 0.31 38.28
C GLU A 138 16.22 0.28 38.16
N LEU A 139 15.57 1.42 37.95
CA LEU A 139 14.12 1.50 37.74
C LEU A 139 13.64 0.66 36.54
N LEU A 140 14.42 0.63 35.44
CA LEU A 140 14.12 -0.20 34.29
C LEU A 140 14.13 -1.69 34.62
N TYR A 141 15.05 -2.15 35.47
CA TYR A 141 15.09 -3.55 35.88
C TYR A 141 14.02 -3.88 36.89
N GLU A 142 13.77 -3.00 37.85
CA GLU A 142 12.68 -3.15 38.80
C GLU A 142 11.33 -3.27 38.08
N ALA A 143 11.04 -2.37 37.13
CA ALA A 143 9.83 -2.41 36.31
C ALA A 143 9.68 -3.69 35.48
N LYS A 144 10.79 -4.22 34.94
CA LYS A 144 10.78 -5.45 34.12
C LYS A 144 10.62 -6.71 34.96
N MET A 145 11.24 -6.74 36.15
CA MET A 145 11.11 -7.84 37.10
C MET A 145 9.70 -7.94 37.70
N GLN A 146 9.02 -6.81 37.82
CA GLN A 146 7.64 -6.72 38.28
C GLN A 146 6.62 -6.69 37.12
N ALA A 147 7.04 -7.00 35.89
CA ALA A 147 6.13 -7.02 34.76
C ALA A 147 4.97 -8.02 35.02
N PRO A 148 3.69 -7.64 34.77
CA PRO A 148 2.55 -8.49 35.09
C PRO A 148 2.57 -9.87 34.42
N ARG A 149 3.23 -9.96 33.26
CA ARG A 149 3.37 -11.17 32.45
C ARG A 149 4.79 -11.27 31.90
N ALA A 150 5.30 -12.49 31.76
CA ALA A 150 6.59 -12.79 31.15
C ALA A 150 7.80 -12.02 31.74
N ALA A 151 7.75 -11.65 33.04
CA ALA A 151 8.77 -10.85 33.70
C ALA A 151 10.20 -11.39 33.52
N GLY A 152 10.38 -12.71 33.64
CA GLY A 152 11.69 -13.35 33.42
C GLY A 152 12.23 -13.11 32.01
N LEU A 153 11.42 -13.34 30.97
CA LEU A 153 11.82 -13.13 29.57
C LEU A 153 12.10 -11.66 29.27
N ILE A 154 11.24 -10.76 29.76
CA ILE A 154 11.38 -9.31 29.57
C ILE A 154 12.62 -8.77 30.29
N THR A 155 12.92 -9.30 31.49
CA THR A 155 14.13 -8.95 32.25
C THR A 155 15.38 -9.43 31.52
N VAL A 156 15.42 -10.69 31.05
CA VAL A 156 16.54 -11.23 30.27
C VAL A 156 16.75 -10.43 28.99
N ALA A 157 15.68 -10.11 28.26
CA ALA A 157 15.74 -9.26 27.06
C ALA A 157 16.27 -7.85 27.40
N GLY A 158 15.79 -7.26 28.50
CA GLY A 158 16.22 -5.96 28.97
C GLY A 158 17.70 -5.89 29.36
N VAL A 159 18.17 -6.88 30.13
CA VAL A 159 19.58 -7.00 30.52
C VAL A 159 20.45 -7.21 29.28
N SER A 160 20.05 -8.10 28.38
CA SER A 160 20.78 -8.36 27.14
C SER A 160 20.93 -7.10 26.29
N ALA A 161 19.84 -6.35 26.09
CA ALA A 161 19.89 -5.08 25.35
C ALA A 161 20.79 -4.05 26.04
N ASN A 162 20.69 -3.91 27.36
CA ASN A 162 21.49 -2.95 28.12
C ASN A 162 22.98 -3.33 28.15
N VAL A 163 23.34 -4.61 28.19
CA VAL A 163 24.73 -5.09 28.05
C VAL A 163 25.33 -4.58 26.74
N LEU A 164 24.58 -4.71 25.64
CA LEU A 164 25.02 -4.19 24.34
C LEU A 164 25.08 -2.65 24.33
N LEU A 165 24.13 -1.96 24.96
CA LEU A 165 24.15 -0.50 25.06
C LEU A 165 25.32 0.04 25.90
N VAL A 166 25.73 -0.66 26.97
CA VAL A 166 26.96 -0.33 27.72
C VAL A 166 28.18 -0.45 26.80
N ALA A 167 28.26 -1.51 25.99
CA ALA A 167 29.34 -1.65 25.03
C ALA A 167 29.31 -0.53 23.96
N VAL A 168 28.12 -0.16 23.48
CA VAL A 168 27.92 0.96 22.55
C VAL A 168 28.35 2.28 23.19
N ALA A 169 28.01 2.54 24.45
CA ALA A 169 28.43 3.74 25.18
C ALA A 169 29.96 3.89 25.19
N GLY A 170 30.68 2.79 25.46
CA GLY A 170 32.14 2.77 25.35
C GLY A 170 32.66 3.04 23.93
N ILE A 171 32.00 2.48 22.91
CA ILE A 171 32.38 2.69 21.50
C ILE A 171 32.20 4.14 21.05
N VAL A 172 31.14 4.82 21.49
CA VAL A 172 30.83 6.19 21.02
C VAL A 172 31.45 7.28 21.89
N GLY A 173 31.58 7.06 23.21
CA GLY A 173 32.06 8.11 24.12
C GLY A 173 33.45 7.92 24.69
N LEU A 174 34.02 6.70 24.67
CA LEU A 174 35.37 6.46 25.20
C LEU A 174 36.38 6.18 24.08
N ARG A 175 36.04 5.28 23.16
CA ARG A 175 36.94 4.83 22.09
C ARG A 175 37.51 5.96 21.20
N PRO A 176 36.74 7.00 20.79
CA PRO A 176 37.30 8.09 19.98
C PRO A 176 38.39 8.90 20.71
N PHE A 177 38.29 8.98 22.04
CA PHE A 177 39.11 9.88 22.86
C PHE A 177 40.27 9.18 23.55
N LEU A 178 40.13 7.90 23.89
CA LEU A 178 41.15 7.10 24.55
C LEU A 178 42.07 6.39 23.55
N GLY A 179 43.26 5.99 24.01
CA GLY A 179 44.23 5.25 23.21
C GLY A 179 45.30 6.11 22.54
N ARG A 180 46.04 5.52 21.60
CA ARG A 180 47.09 6.22 20.84
C ARG A 180 46.45 7.09 19.75
N PRO A 181 46.88 8.35 19.58
CA PRO A 181 46.42 9.20 18.48
C PRO A 181 46.61 8.52 17.13
N ARG A 182 45.64 8.67 16.24
CA ARG A 182 45.69 8.20 14.84
C ARG A 182 45.62 9.40 13.91
N THR A 183 46.18 9.25 12.72
CA THR A 183 46.08 10.26 11.66
C THR A 183 44.63 10.37 11.19
N THR A 184 44.04 11.56 11.35
CA THR A 184 42.72 11.92 10.85
C THR A 184 42.84 12.80 9.61
N PRO A 185 41.81 12.86 8.74
CA PRO A 185 41.80 13.74 7.56
C PRO A 185 42.10 15.21 7.87
N GLN A 186 41.66 15.70 9.02
CA GLN A 186 41.97 17.04 9.53
C GLN A 186 42.79 16.95 10.82
N THR A 187 43.59 17.99 11.10
CA THR A 187 44.33 18.11 12.36
C THR A 187 43.37 18.51 13.48
N PRO A 188 43.11 17.62 14.46
CA PRO A 188 42.10 17.88 15.47
C PRO A 188 42.57 18.97 16.43
N HIS A 189 41.69 19.92 16.69
CA HIS A 189 41.78 20.86 17.81
C HIS A 189 40.45 20.90 18.55
N GLU A 190 40.41 21.56 19.71
CA GLU A 190 39.14 21.71 20.43
C GLU A 190 38.16 22.50 19.56
N ALA A 191 36.91 22.07 19.57
CA ALA A 191 35.88 22.70 18.77
C ALA A 191 35.65 24.16 19.23
N PRO A 192 35.07 25.04 18.39
CA PRO A 192 34.62 26.35 18.84
C PRO A 192 33.55 26.23 19.94
N LEU A 193 33.40 27.28 20.75
CA LEU A 193 32.42 27.36 21.87
C LEU A 193 31.02 26.90 21.47
N ALA A 194 30.56 27.31 20.29
CA ALA A 194 29.23 26.95 19.78
C ALA A 194 29.01 25.43 19.63
N LEU A 195 30.07 24.65 19.42
CA LEU A 195 30.01 23.21 19.20
C LEU A 195 30.20 22.40 20.48
N TRP A 196 31.03 22.84 21.44
CA TRP A 196 31.23 22.09 22.69
C TRP A 196 30.31 22.51 23.85
N LEU A 197 29.77 23.73 23.85
CA LEU A 197 28.94 24.24 24.95
C LEU A 197 27.66 23.41 25.14
N GLY A 198 26.97 23.08 24.05
CA GLY A 198 25.77 22.23 24.09
C GLY A 198 26.03 20.86 24.73
N PRO A 199 26.99 20.06 24.22
CA PRO A 199 27.27 18.75 24.80
C PRO A 199 27.68 18.79 26.27
N ILE A 200 28.53 19.74 26.69
CA ILE A 200 28.95 19.82 28.10
C ILE A 200 27.80 20.23 29.01
N LEU A 201 26.93 21.15 28.58
CA LEU A 201 25.75 21.55 29.35
C LEU A 201 24.79 20.37 29.53
N LEU A 202 24.49 19.63 28.47
CA LEU A 202 23.59 18.47 28.54
C LEU A 202 24.17 17.34 29.40
N ALA A 203 25.47 17.05 29.24
CA ALA A 203 26.15 16.04 30.04
C ALA A 203 26.26 16.46 31.52
N GLY A 204 26.55 17.73 31.78
CA GLY A 204 26.59 18.33 33.11
C GLY A 204 25.23 18.33 33.79
N LEU A 205 24.16 18.68 33.07
CA LEU A 205 22.78 18.52 33.57
C LEU A 205 22.52 17.06 33.93
N GLY A 206 22.91 16.09 33.10
CA GLY A 206 22.78 14.66 33.44
C GLY A 206 23.48 14.25 34.76
N LEU A 207 24.55 14.95 35.13
CA LEU A 207 25.26 14.77 36.41
C LEU A 207 24.57 15.46 37.58
N VAL A 208 24.24 16.75 37.44
CA VAL A 208 23.54 17.52 38.48
C VAL A 208 22.23 16.84 38.84
N THR A 209 21.49 16.38 37.84
CA THR A 209 20.21 15.69 37.99
C THR A 209 20.34 14.29 38.59
N GLY A 210 21.50 13.64 38.45
CA GLY A 210 21.81 12.39 39.14
C GLY A 210 22.17 12.60 40.62
N LEU A 211 22.86 13.69 40.95
CA LEU A 211 23.22 14.07 42.32
C LEU A 211 22.02 14.60 43.12
N LEU A 212 21.08 15.29 42.45
CA LEU A 212 19.87 15.86 43.04
C LEU A 212 18.61 15.28 42.38
N PRO A 213 18.37 13.95 42.46
CA PRO A 213 17.30 13.31 41.70
C PRO A 213 15.90 13.71 42.17
N GLU A 214 15.74 14.02 43.46
CA GLU A 214 14.46 14.39 44.07
C GLU A 214 13.90 15.72 43.53
N ALA A 215 14.77 16.65 43.12
CA ALA A 215 14.34 17.92 42.53
C ALA A 215 13.58 17.72 41.22
N ILE A 216 13.98 16.73 40.40
CA ILE A 216 13.28 16.40 39.15
C ILE A 216 12.10 15.48 39.40
N ALA A 217 12.23 14.57 40.36
CA ALA A 217 11.19 13.63 40.74
C ALA A 217 9.90 14.38 41.14
N SER A 218 10.04 15.35 42.04
CA SER A 218 8.94 16.15 42.58
C SER A 218 8.37 17.16 41.58
N THR A 219 9.22 17.84 40.80
CA THR A 219 8.76 18.94 39.93
C THR A 219 8.20 18.47 38.59
N LEU A 220 8.83 17.48 37.94
CA LEU A 220 8.53 17.12 36.55
C LEU A 220 7.99 15.69 36.42
N VAL A 221 8.66 14.72 37.05
CA VAL A 221 8.32 13.30 36.84
C VAL A 221 7.00 12.95 37.50
N SER A 222 6.74 13.42 38.72
CA SER A 222 5.47 13.16 39.43
C SER A 222 4.27 13.66 38.64
N ALA A 223 4.35 14.89 38.09
CA ALA A 223 3.31 15.46 37.25
C ALA A 223 3.11 14.64 35.95
N ALA A 224 4.20 14.24 35.30
CA ALA A 224 4.15 13.44 34.07
C ALA A 224 3.53 12.05 34.31
N VAL A 225 3.96 11.34 35.37
CA VAL A 225 3.41 10.03 35.73
C VAL A 225 1.94 10.14 36.09
N SER A 226 1.56 11.14 36.89
CA SER A 226 0.17 11.37 37.29
C SER A 226 -0.73 11.62 36.07
N ALA A 227 -0.26 12.39 35.10
CA ALA A 227 -1.00 12.66 33.86
C ALA A 227 -1.16 11.42 32.98
N VAL A 228 -0.16 10.54 32.94
CA VAL A 228 -0.19 9.30 32.13
C VAL A 228 -1.04 8.21 32.79
N ARG A 229 -1.08 8.16 34.12
CA ARG A 229 -1.89 7.21 34.89
C ARG A 229 -3.32 7.71 35.16
N ALA A 230 -3.56 9.00 34.95
CA ALA A 230 -4.80 9.68 35.34
C ALA A 230 -5.12 9.56 36.85
N GLU A 231 -4.08 9.40 37.69
CA GLU A 231 -4.19 9.29 39.15
C GLU A 231 -3.03 10.06 39.83
N PRO A 232 -3.26 10.77 40.94
CA PRO A 232 -2.18 11.47 41.66
C PRO A 232 -1.11 10.48 42.13
N THR A 233 0.11 10.59 41.60
CA THR A 233 1.23 9.71 41.91
C THR A 233 2.45 10.53 42.34
N VAL A 234 2.90 10.33 43.57
CA VAL A 234 4.15 10.92 44.07
C VAL A 234 5.30 10.00 43.69
N VAL A 235 6.31 10.55 43.03
CA VAL A 235 7.50 9.83 42.60
C VAL A 235 8.69 10.26 43.45
N GLU A 236 9.22 9.33 44.24
CA GLU A 236 10.50 9.51 44.93
C GLU A 236 11.64 8.87 44.12
N LEU A 237 12.79 9.54 44.05
CA LEU A 237 14.00 9.00 43.41
C LEU A 237 15.18 9.01 44.40
N LYS A 238 15.71 7.83 44.71
CA LYS A 238 16.94 7.68 45.49
C LYS A 238 18.08 7.24 44.59
N LEU A 239 19.28 7.76 44.85
CA LEU A 239 20.47 7.40 44.09
C LEU A 239 20.84 5.93 44.30
N TRP A 240 20.70 5.42 45.53
CA TRP A 240 21.06 4.06 45.90
C TRP A 240 20.08 3.49 46.92
N HIS A 241 19.58 2.28 46.63
CA HIS A 241 18.60 1.57 47.46
C HIS A 241 19.22 0.42 48.29
N GLY A 242 20.55 0.35 48.37
CA GLY A 242 21.28 -0.74 49.03
C GLY A 242 21.61 -1.91 48.09
N VAL A 243 22.10 -3.01 48.65
CA VAL A 243 22.42 -4.23 47.90
C VAL A 243 21.15 -5.06 47.75
N ASN A 244 20.59 -5.07 46.53
CA ASN A 244 19.37 -5.81 46.19
C ASN A 244 19.53 -6.54 44.84
N PRO A 245 18.57 -7.38 44.41
CA PRO A 245 18.67 -8.10 43.15
C PRO A 245 18.81 -7.19 41.91
N VAL A 246 18.18 -6.02 41.93
CA VAL A 246 18.26 -5.01 40.85
C VAL A 246 19.67 -4.44 40.73
N PHE A 247 20.32 -4.16 41.87
CA PHE A 247 21.72 -3.73 41.93
C PHE A 247 22.66 -4.82 41.40
N ALA A 248 22.43 -6.08 41.76
CA ALA A 248 23.21 -7.21 41.23
C ALA A 248 23.11 -7.31 39.68
N LEU A 249 21.91 -7.15 39.12
CA LEU A 249 21.69 -7.08 37.67
C LEU A 249 22.37 -5.86 37.04
N SER A 250 22.34 -4.71 37.72
CA SER A 250 23.01 -3.47 37.30
C SER A 250 24.52 -3.66 37.19
N VAL A 251 25.15 -4.27 38.19
CA VAL A 251 26.58 -4.61 38.21
C VAL A 251 26.90 -5.63 37.11
N PHE A 252 26.12 -6.71 37.01
CA PHE A 252 26.29 -7.73 35.97
C PHE A 252 26.24 -7.11 34.57
N THR A 253 25.28 -6.22 34.32
CA THR A 253 25.12 -5.53 33.03
C THR A 253 26.37 -4.72 32.66
N VAL A 254 26.94 -4.00 33.63
CA VAL A 254 28.16 -3.19 33.40
C VAL A 254 29.33 -4.12 33.11
N VAL A 255 29.57 -5.13 33.95
CA VAL A 255 30.69 -6.07 33.78
C VAL A 255 30.59 -6.81 32.45
N ALA A 256 29.43 -7.37 32.13
CA ALA A 256 29.20 -8.05 30.86
C ALA A 256 29.32 -7.09 29.66
N GLY A 257 28.80 -5.87 29.77
CA GLY A 257 28.88 -4.85 28.73
C GLY A 257 30.32 -4.38 28.46
N VAL A 258 31.12 -4.19 29.51
CA VAL A 258 32.56 -3.93 29.40
C VAL A 258 33.28 -5.12 28.78
N GLY A 259 32.91 -6.35 29.15
CA GLY A 259 33.40 -7.58 28.51
C GLY A 259 33.13 -7.60 27.00
N VAL A 260 31.91 -7.25 26.58
CA VAL A 260 31.54 -7.13 25.15
C VAL A 260 32.32 -6.01 24.46
N TYR A 261 32.52 -4.86 25.12
CA TYR A 261 33.31 -3.75 24.60
C TYR A 261 34.76 -4.15 24.32
N LEU A 262 35.44 -4.76 25.30
CA LEU A 262 36.82 -5.21 25.17
C LEU A 262 36.94 -6.38 24.18
N GLY A 263 35.97 -7.29 24.19
CA GLY A 263 35.88 -8.45 23.30
C GLY A 263 35.35 -8.15 21.89
N LYS A 264 35.03 -6.90 21.54
CA LYS A 264 34.38 -6.54 20.26
C LYS A 264 35.12 -7.10 19.04
N GLY A 265 36.45 -7.09 19.07
CA GLY A 265 37.28 -7.60 17.96
C GLY A 265 37.22 -9.12 17.79
N ILE A 266 36.96 -9.87 18.86
CA ILE A 266 36.76 -11.32 18.82
C ILE A 266 35.32 -11.61 18.35
N LEU A 267 34.35 -10.90 18.93
CA LEU A 267 32.94 -11.02 18.59
C LEU A 267 32.67 -10.73 17.11
N SER A 268 33.24 -9.65 16.56
CA SER A 268 33.06 -9.31 15.14
C SER A 268 33.62 -10.39 14.21
N ARG A 269 34.74 -11.02 14.57
CA ARG A 269 35.33 -12.15 13.83
C ARG A 269 34.51 -13.42 13.97
N ALA A 270 33.93 -13.69 15.14
CA ALA A 270 33.03 -14.83 15.33
C ALA A 270 31.75 -14.69 14.52
N VAL A 271 31.11 -13.50 14.54
CA VAL A 271 29.89 -13.19 13.78
C VAL A 271 30.13 -13.26 12.27
N SER A 272 31.29 -12.80 11.79
CA SER A 272 31.62 -12.93 10.36
C SER A 272 31.89 -14.37 9.94
N ARG A 273 32.61 -15.17 10.76
CA ARG A 273 32.83 -16.60 10.52
C ARG A 273 31.55 -17.42 10.54
N ALA A 274 30.60 -17.08 11.40
CA ALA A 274 29.30 -17.73 11.47
C ALA A 274 28.37 -17.34 10.30
N GLY A 275 28.81 -16.49 9.35
CA GLY A 275 27.98 -16.02 8.23
C GLY A 275 26.86 -15.06 8.64
N LEU A 276 26.79 -14.67 9.91
CA LEU A 276 25.75 -13.81 10.48
C LEU A 276 25.97 -12.32 10.15
N ALA A 277 27.17 -11.93 9.72
CA ALA A 277 27.47 -10.55 9.31
C ALA A 277 26.58 -10.04 8.15
N GLY A 278 26.11 -10.94 7.28
CA GLY A 278 25.20 -10.62 6.18
C GLY A 278 23.71 -10.70 6.54
N PHE A 279 23.36 -11.17 7.75
CA PHE A 279 21.96 -11.39 8.14
C PHE A 279 21.14 -10.09 8.09
N GLY A 280 21.68 -9.00 8.65
CA GLY A 280 21.03 -7.68 8.60
C GLY A 280 20.94 -7.09 7.20
N ALA A 281 21.84 -7.45 6.28
CA ALA A 281 21.74 -7.00 4.87
C ALA A 281 20.74 -7.83 4.06
N ARG A 282 20.59 -9.13 4.38
CA ARG A 282 19.67 -10.05 3.69
C ARG A 282 18.24 -9.97 4.20
N TRP A 283 18.06 -9.78 5.51
CA TRP A 283 16.77 -9.84 6.21
C TRP A 283 16.48 -8.57 7.04
N GLY A 284 17.24 -7.49 6.82
CA GLY A 284 17.02 -6.23 7.53
C GLY A 284 15.77 -5.49 7.06
N ALA A 285 15.28 -4.59 7.93
CA ALA A 285 14.08 -3.78 7.67
C ALA A 285 14.13 -3.02 6.32
N GLN A 286 15.30 -2.52 5.93
CA GLN A 286 15.49 -1.85 4.64
C GLN A 286 15.23 -2.78 3.46
N ARG A 287 15.74 -4.03 3.50
CA ARG A 287 15.52 -5.00 2.44
C ARG A 287 14.05 -5.41 2.35
N CYS A 288 13.37 -5.57 3.48
CA CYS A 288 11.94 -5.84 3.51
C CYS A 288 11.13 -4.70 2.85
N TYR A 289 11.51 -3.44 3.12
CA TYR A 289 10.90 -2.28 2.49
C TYR A 289 11.16 -2.22 0.97
N ASP A 290 12.38 -2.46 0.53
CA ASP A 290 12.72 -2.48 -0.89
C ASP A 290 11.98 -3.61 -1.64
N LEU A 291 11.86 -4.78 -1.01
CA LEU A 291 11.11 -5.91 -1.54
C LEU A 291 9.61 -5.63 -1.61
N SER A 292 9.02 -4.99 -0.59
CA SER A 292 7.59 -4.65 -0.62
C SER A 292 7.28 -3.64 -1.71
N LEU A 293 8.12 -2.62 -1.88
CA LEU A 293 7.97 -1.62 -2.95
C LEU A 293 8.16 -2.24 -4.34
N THR A 294 9.13 -3.14 -4.49
CA THR A 294 9.33 -3.89 -5.73
C THR A 294 8.14 -4.82 -6.03
N GLY A 295 7.63 -5.50 -5.01
CA GLY A 295 6.43 -6.35 -5.08
C GLY A 295 5.20 -5.55 -5.54
N LEU A 296 4.97 -4.39 -4.93
CA LEU A 296 3.88 -3.49 -5.32
C LEU A 296 3.98 -3.08 -6.80
N ASN A 297 5.15 -2.64 -7.24
CA ASN A 297 5.37 -2.21 -8.61
C ASN A 297 5.26 -3.36 -9.63
N THR A 298 5.73 -4.55 -9.27
CA THR A 298 5.61 -5.72 -10.15
C THR A 298 4.16 -6.18 -10.29
N LEU A 299 3.39 -6.17 -9.19
CA LEU A 299 1.96 -6.42 -9.21
C LEU A 299 1.21 -5.41 -10.08
N ALA A 300 1.49 -4.11 -9.90
CA ALA A 300 0.88 -3.06 -10.71
C ALA A 300 1.13 -3.27 -12.21
N ARG A 301 2.40 -3.53 -12.60
CA ARG A 301 2.74 -3.83 -14.00
C ARG A 301 2.06 -5.10 -14.51
N ALA A 302 1.94 -6.14 -13.69
CA ALA A 302 1.28 -7.38 -14.07
C ALA A 302 -0.22 -7.15 -14.34
N GLN A 303 -0.89 -6.41 -13.45
CA GLN A 303 -2.29 -6.02 -13.60
C GLN A 303 -2.50 -5.20 -14.87
N THR A 304 -1.67 -4.18 -15.11
CA THR A 304 -1.76 -3.34 -16.31
C THR A 304 -1.60 -4.17 -17.58
N ARG A 305 -0.63 -5.08 -17.65
CA ARG A 305 -0.46 -5.94 -18.83
C ARG A 305 -1.65 -6.86 -19.09
N LEU A 306 -2.32 -7.32 -18.04
CA LEU A 306 -3.47 -8.20 -18.14
C LEU A 306 -4.72 -7.43 -18.59
N LEU A 307 -4.98 -6.27 -18.00
CA LEU A 307 -6.17 -5.48 -18.30
C LEU A 307 -6.01 -4.63 -19.55
N GLN A 308 -4.88 -3.95 -19.73
CA GLN A 308 -4.59 -3.03 -20.84
C GLN A 308 -3.69 -3.69 -21.88
N SER A 309 -4.15 -4.80 -22.45
CA SER A 309 -3.38 -5.59 -23.43
C SER A 309 -3.13 -4.89 -24.78
N GLY A 310 -3.84 -3.78 -25.06
CA GLY A 310 -3.78 -3.05 -26.32
C GLY A 310 -4.62 -3.64 -27.46
N TYR A 311 -5.11 -4.87 -27.34
CA TYR A 311 -5.93 -5.49 -28.38
C TYR A 311 -7.43 -5.35 -28.09
N LEU A 312 -8.15 -4.72 -29.03
CA LEU A 312 -9.61 -4.52 -28.96
C LEU A 312 -10.40 -5.81 -28.64
N ARG A 313 -9.96 -6.96 -29.19
CA ARG A 313 -10.59 -8.26 -28.95
C ARG A 313 -10.71 -8.64 -27.47
N PHE A 314 -9.70 -8.31 -26.65
CA PHE A 314 -9.74 -8.64 -25.23
C PHE A 314 -10.68 -7.70 -24.48
N TYR A 315 -10.71 -6.41 -24.83
CA TYR A 315 -11.66 -5.46 -24.28
C TYR A 315 -13.10 -5.86 -24.59
N LEU A 316 -13.40 -6.20 -25.85
CA LEU A 316 -14.73 -6.68 -26.25
C LEU A 316 -15.11 -7.97 -25.52
N LEU A 317 -14.18 -8.92 -25.40
CA LEU A 317 -14.44 -10.15 -24.64
C LEU A 317 -14.77 -9.85 -23.19
N ILE A 318 -14.02 -8.96 -22.53
CA ILE A 318 -14.28 -8.58 -21.14
C ILE A 318 -15.64 -7.90 -21.02
N ILE A 319 -15.98 -6.98 -21.91
CA ILE A 319 -17.29 -6.30 -21.91
C ILE A 319 -18.42 -7.33 -22.04
N ILE A 320 -18.36 -8.20 -23.06
CA ILE A 320 -19.39 -9.21 -23.29
C ILE A 320 -19.48 -10.18 -22.12
N ALA A 321 -18.35 -10.72 -21.65
CA ALA A 321 -18.32 -11.67 -20.54
C ALA A 321 -18.85 -11.05 -19.24
N THR A 322 -18.53 -9.79 -18.98
CA THR A 322 -19.03 -9.05 -17.81
C THR A 322 -20.54 -8.82 -17.93
N THR A 323 -21.03 -8.39 -19.09
CA THR A 323 -22.47 -8.23 -19.34
C THR A 323 -23.21 -9.55 -19.16
N VAL A 324 -22.69 -10.64 -19.73
CA VAL A 324 -23.27 -11.97 -19.56
C VAL A 324 -23.27 -12.41 -18.10
N GLY A 325 -22.14 -12.22 -17.41
CA GLY A 325 -22.01 -12.57 -16.00
C GLY A 325 -22.97 -11.81 -15.10
N LEU A 326 -23.03 -10.49 -15.22
CA LEU A 326 -23.87 -9.63 -14.37
C LEU A 326 -25.35 -9.78 -14.66
N VAL A 327 -25.76 -9.74 -15.93
CA VAL A 327 -27.17 -9.88 -16.32
C VAL A 327 -27.64 -11.32 -16.09
N GLY A 328 -26.84 -12.31 -16.48
CA GLY A 328 -27.14 -13.72 -16.23
C GLY A 328 -27.28 -14.02 -14.73
N HIS A 329 -26.38 -13.51 -13.90
CA HIS A 329 -26.49 -13.64 -12.44
C HIS A 329 -27.78 -12.99 -11.91
N THR A 330 -28.16 -11.82 -12.43
CA THR A 330 -29.39 -11.12 -12.01
C THR A 330 -30.64 -11.91 -12.41
N LEU A 331 -30.68 -12.45 -13.63
CA LEU A 331 -31.80 -13.28 -14.10
C LEU A 331 -32.00 -14.50 -13.21
N VAL A 332 -30.91 -15.21 -12.88
CA VAL A 332 -30.96 -16.42 -12.03
C VAL A 332 -31.30 -16.09 -10.58
N SER A 333 -30.76 -15.00 -10.02
CA SER A 333 -30.90 -14.68 -8.60
C SER A 333 -32.17 -13.91 -8.24
N ARG A 334 -32.72 -13.11 -9.15
CA ARG A 334 -33.85 -12.20 -8.86
C ARG A 334 -35.11 -12.44 -9.69
N GLY A 335 -34.96 -12.90 -10.94
CA GLY A 335 -36.05 -12.85 -11.93
C GLY A 335 -36.86 -14.13 -12.07
N GLY A 336 -36.28 -15.29 -11.77
CA GLY A 336 -36.83 -16.56 -12.26
C GLY A 336 -36.85 -16.59 -13.80
N LEU A 337 -36.93 -17.78 -14.41
CA LEU A 337 -37.04 -17.89 -15.87
C LEU A 337 -38.52 -18.11 -16.22
N THR A 338 -39.22 -17.02 -16.53
CA THR A 338 -40.59 -17.08 -17.06
C THR A 338 -40.55 -17.22 -18.57
N TRP A 339 -40.97 -18.37 -19.06
CA TRP A 339 -41.01 -18.65 -20.49
C TRP A 339 -42.40 -18.41 -21.06
N PRO A 340 -42.52 -17.86 -22.28
CA PRO A 340 -43.79 -17.78 -22.96
C PRO A 340 -44.34 -19.20 -23.20
N THR A 341 -45.66 -19.36 -23.15
CA THR A 341 -46.33 -20.63 -23.47
C THR A 341 -46.85 -20.56 -24.92
N GLY A 342 -46.85 -21.67 -25.65
CA GLY A 342 -47.37 -21.71 -27.05
C GLY A 342 -46.37 -21.28 -28.15
N TRP A 343 -45.10 -21.68 -28.06
CA TRP A 343 -44.01 -21.28 -28.97
C TRP A 343 -44.28 -21.48 -30.47
N PHE A 344 -45.15 -22.43 -30.81
CA PHE A 344 -45.39 -22.88 -32.18
C PHE A 344 -46.87 -22.88 -32.58
N SER A 345 -47.76 -22.34 -31.75
CA SER A 345 -49.21 -22.46 -32.01
C SER A 345 -49.66 -21.67 -33.25
N ASP A 346 -48.97 -20.59 -33.61
CA ASP A 346 -49.41 -19.64 -34.64
C ASP A 346 -48.33 -19.27 -35.68
N VAL A 347 -47.31 -20.12 -35.85
CA VAL A 347 -46.21 -19.85 -36.81
C VAL A 347 -46.58 -20.36 -38.20
N ARG A 348 -46.53 -19.48 -39.20
CA ARG A 348 -46.86 -19.79 -40.59
C ARG A 348 -45.65 -20.31 -41.35
N LEU A 349 -45.88 -21.05 -42.44
CA LEU A 349 -44.80 -21.67 -43.23
C LEU A 349 -43.78 -20.65 -43.74
N TYR A 350 -44.23 -19.48 -44.21
CA TYR A 350 -43.34 -18.45 -44.74
C TYR A 350 -42.43 -17.84 -43.64
N GLU A 351 -42.90 -17.75 -42.39
CA GLU A 351 -42.09 -17.28 -41.25
C GLU A 351 -40.95 -18.26 -40.96
N TRP A 352 -41.25 -19.57 -41.02
CA TRP A 352 -40.24 -20.62 -40.89
C TRP A 352 -39.18 -20.54 -41.97
N VAL A 353 -39.59 -20.35 -43.23
CA VAL A 353 -38.65 -20.25 -44.35
C VAL A 353 -37.70 -19.07 -44.16
N VAL A 354 -38.23 -17.89 -43.80
CA VAL A 354 -37.40 -16.69 -43.57
C VAL A 354 -36.47 -16.86 -42.36
N ALA A 355 -36.96 -17.47 -41.28
CA ALA A 355 -36.13 -17.75 -40.10
C ALA A 355 -34.98 -18.72 -40.40
N ILE A 356 -35.25 -19.81 -41.12
CA ILE A 356 -34.23 -20.77 -41.55
C ILE A 356 -33.21 -20.09 -42.48
N LEU A 357 -33.68 -19.25 -43.40
CA LEU A 357 -32.80 -18.50 -44.30
C LEU A 357 -31.84 -17.59 -43.54
N ILE A 358 -32.32 -16.87 -42.52
CA ILE A 358 -31.47 -16.04 -41.64
C ILE A 358 -30.43 -16.89 -40.91
N LEU A 359 -30.83 -18.04 -40.35
CA LEU A 359 -29.91 -18.93 -39.62
C LEU A 359 -28.82 -19.50 -40.53
N LEU A 360 -29.18 -19.94 -41.73
CA LEU A 360 -28.22 -20.46 -42.72
C LEU A 360 -27.28 -19.36 -43.20
N ALA A 361 -27.80 -18.15 -43.46
CA ALA A 361 -26.98 -17.01 -43.86
C ALA A 361 -26.03 -16.58 -42.74
N ALA A 362 -26.48 -16.54 -41.48
CA ALA A 362 -25.63 -16.25 -40.33
C ALA A 362 -24.52 -17.29 -40.15
N LEU A 363 -24.84 -18.58 -40.30
CA LEU A 363 -23.86 -19.66 -40.26
C LEU A 363 -22.83 -19.52 -41.39
N MET A 364 -23.28 -19.21 -42.61
CA MET A 364 -22.40 -18.98 -43.75
C MET A 364 -21.49 -17.77 -43.52
N ALA A 365 -22.00 -16.66 -42.97
CA ALA A 365 -21.22 -15.46 -42.68
C ALA A 365 -20.08 -15.72 -41.68
N VAL A 366 -20.30 -16.63 -40.72
CA VAL A 366 -19.29 -16.98 -39.69
C VAL A 366 -18.29 -18.03 -40.19
N LEU A 367 -18.72 -19.00 -41.00
CA LEU A 367 -17.87 -20.11 -41.44
C LEU A 367 -17.05 -19.80 -42.69
N THR A 368 -17.52 -18.86 -43.52
CA THR A 368 -16.88 -18.57 -44.80
C THR A 368 -15.47 -17.99 -44.65
N GLN A 369 -14.60 -18.34 -45.59
CA GLN A 369 -13.24 -17.81 -45.69
C GLN A 369 -13.11 -16.70 -46.75
N SER A 370 -14.21 -16.39 -47.45
CA SER A 370 -14.26 -15.33 -48.45
C SER A 370 -15.00 -14.12 -47.90
N ARG A 371 -14.36 -12.94 -47.95
CA ARG A 371 -14.97 -11.67 -47.52
C ARG A 371 -16.22 -11.36 -48.33
N LEU A 372 -16.18 -11.58 -49.66
CA LEU A 372 -17.34 -11.35 -50.53
C LEU A 372 -18.51 -12.26 -50.18
N ALA A 373 -18.23 -13.54 -49.87
CA ALA A 373 -19.27 -14.47 -49.43
C ALA A 373 -19.85 -14.07 -48.06
N ALA A 374 -19.04 -13.52 -47.14
CA ALA A 374 -19.52 -13.01 -45.86
C ALA A 374 -20.43 -11.79 -46.05
N VAL A 375 -20.05 -10.86 -46.95
CA VAL A 375 -20.86 -9.69 -47.29
C VAL A 375 -22.17 -10.11 -47.96
N ALA A 376 -22.13 -11.07 -48.89
CA ALA A 376 -23.33 -11.61 -49.52
C ALA A 376 -24.27 -12.28 -48.50
N ALA A 377 -23.72 -13.07 -47.58
CA ALA A 377 -24.48 -13.70 -46.51
C ALA A 377 -25.11 -12.66 -45.56
N LEU A 378 -24.37 -11.61 -45.20
CA LEU A 378 -24.92 -10.48 -44.42
C LEU A 378 -26.06 -9.78 -45.17
N GLY A 379 -25.91 -9.58 -46.49
CA GLY A 379 -26.97 -9.11 -47.37
C GLY A 379 -28.23 -9.96 -47.26
N VAL A 380 -28.12 -11.28 -47.40
CA VAL A 380 -29.26 -12.21 -47.26
C VAL A 380 -29.94 -12.05 -45.91
N ILE A 381 -29.19 -11.85 -44.82
CA ILE A 381 -29.77 -11.57 -43.49
C ILE A 381 -30.59 -10.28 -43.52
N GLY A 382 -30.02 -9.17 -44.02
CA GLY A 382 -30.71 -7.87 -44.06
C GLY A 382 -31.97 -7.87 -44.92
N TYR A 383 -31.93 -8.48 -46.11
CA TYR A 383 -33.11 -8.65 -46.97
C TYR A 383 -34.17 -9.55 -46.31
N SER A 384 -33.75 -10.59 -45.58
CA SER A 384 -34.68 -11.44 -44.83
C SER A 384 -35.34 -10.69 -43.66
N VAL A 385 -34.62 -9.81 -42.97
CA VAL A 385 -35.18 -8.93 -41.94
C VAL A 385 -36.18 -7.94 -42.53
N ALA A 386 -35.91 -7.37 -43.71
CA ALA A 386 -36.86 -6.51 -44.41
C ALA A 386 -38.16 -7.26 -44.79
N LEU A 387 -38.04 -8.54 -45.19
CA LEU A 387 -39.21 -9.41 -45.40
C LEU A 387 -40.00 -9.62 -44.11
N ILE A 388 -39.33 -9.82 -42.97
CA ILE A 388 -40.02 -9.89 -41.65
C ILE A 388 -40.82 -8.61 -41.42
N TYR A 389 -40.24 -7.42 -41.60
CA TYR A 389 -40.97 -6.17 -41.42
C TYR A 389 -42.19 -6.06 -42.32
N MET A 390 -42.08 -6.49 -43.58
CA MET A 390 -43.20 -6.51 -44.52
C MET A 390 -44.31 -7.48 -44.07
N LEU A 391 -43.94 -8.69 -43.64
CA LEU A 391 -44.87 -9.71 -43.16
C LEU A 391 -45.61 -9.28 -41.89
N PHE A 392 -44.96 -8.51 -41.02
CA PHE A 392 -45.53 -7.95 -39.79
C PHE A 392 -46.10 -6.53 -39.99
N SER A 393 -46.46 -6.16 -41.23
CA SER A 393 -47.16 -4.90 -41.55
C SER A 393 -46.41 -3.61 -41.18
N ALA A 394 -45.09 -3.61 -41.26
CA ALA A 394 -44.21 -2.45 -41.10
C ALA A 394 -43.56 -2.05 -42.45
N PRO A 395 -44.34 -1.52 -43.42
CA PRO A 395 -43.85 -1.24 -44.78
C PRO A 395 -42.75 -0.18 -44.83
N ASP A 396 -42.83 0.87 -44.01
CA ASP A 396 -41.82 1.94 -43.98
C ASP A 396 -40.45 1.42 -43.51
N LEU A 397 -40.44 0.54 -42.49
CA LEU A 397 -39.21 -0.13 -42.03
C LEU A 397 -38.66 -1.09 -43.08
N ALA A 398 -39.53 -1.79 -43.81
CA ALA A 398 -39.09 -2.68 -44.88
C ALA A 398 -38.43 -1.91 -46.03
N MET A 399 -39.03 -0.80 -46.48
CA MET A 399 -38.48 0.04 -47.55
C MET A 399 -37.11 0.62 -47.18
N THR A 400 -36.97 1.16 -45.97
CA THR A 400 -35.69 1.70 -45.49
C THR A 400 -34.64 0.61 -45.33
N GLN A 401 -35.01 -0.55 -44.78
CA GLN A 401 -34.11 -1.69 -44.63
C GLN A 401 -33.59 -2.19 -45.99
N PHE A 402 -34.44 -2.32 -47.02
CA PHE A 402 -33.98 -2.70 -48.36
C PHE A 402 -33.00 -1.68 -48.95
N ALA A 403 -33.29 -0.39 -48.82
CA ALA A 403 -32.41 0.67 -49.34
C ALA A 403 -31.05 0.68 -48.63
N ILE A 404 -31.05 0.64 -47.29
CA ILE A 404 -29.84 0.67 -46.47
C ILE A 404 -29.01 -0.60 -46.67
N GLU A 405 -29.66 -1.77 -46.76
CA GLU A 405 -28.95 -3.03 -47.00
C GLU A 405 -28.26 -3.03 -48.37
N THR A 406 -28.95 -2.55 -49.41
CA THR A 406 -28.37 -2.39 -50.74
C THR A 406 -27.14 -1.48 -50.72
N LEU A 407 -27.25 -0.32 -50.08
CA LEU A 407 -26.14 0.63 -49.96
C LEU A 407 -24.97 0.02 -49.18
N THR A 408 -25.26 -0.66 -48.08
CA THR A 408 -24.27 -1.27 -47.20
C THR A 408 -23.50 -2.38 -47.90
N VAL A 409 -24.19 -3.25 -48.64
CA VAL A 409 -23.56 -4.29 -49.47
C VAL A 409 -22.65 -3.66 -50.53
N ILE A 410 -23.10 -2.61 -51.23
CA ILE A 410 -22.29 -1.91 -52.23
C ILE A 410 -21.03 -1.32 -51.58
N LEU A 411 -21.18 -0.59 -50.46
CA LEU A 411 -20.07 0.01 -49.73
C LEU A 411 -19.08 -1.04 -49.24
N PHE A 412 -19.56 -2.14 -48.65
CA PHE A 412 -18.69 -3.22 -48.19
C PHE A 412 -17.95 -3.89 -49.34
N VAL A 413 -18.60 -4.15 -50.47
CA VAL A 413 -17.93 -4.74 -51.66
C VAL A 413 -16.82 -3.81 -52.15
N LEU A 414 -17.07 -2.51 -52.26
CA LEU A 414 -16.07 -1.52 -52.67
C LEU A 414 -14.85 -1.47 -51.74
N VAL A 415 -15.07 -1.55 -50.43
CA VAL A 415 -13.99 -1.55 -49.42
C VAL A 415 -13.25 -2.88 -49.42
N VAL A 416 -13.97 -3.99 -49.41
CA VAL A 416 -13.42 -5.35 -49.32
C VAL A 416 -12.59 -5.71 -50.54
N TYR A 417 -12.94 -5.21 -51.73
CA TYR A 417 -12.19 -5.46 -52.96
C TYR A 417 -10.72 -5.01 -52.87
N ARG A 418 -10.41 -4.01 -52.04
CA ARG A 418 -9.05 -3.48 -51.85
C ARG A 418 -8.26 -4.15 -50.71
N LEU A 419 -8.85 -5.11 -50.00
CA LEU A 419 -8.24 -5.71 -48.81
C LEU A 419 -7.69 -7.13 -49.11
N PRO A 420 -6.56 -7.52 -48.46
CA PRO A 420 -6.00 -8.86 -48.62
C PRO A 420 -6.94 -9.95 -48.06
N ARG A 421 -6.76 -11.21 -48.46
CA ARG A 421 -7.56 -12.34 -47.92
C ARG A 421 -7.44 -12.45 -46.38
N PHE A 422 -8.40 -13.11 -45.73
CA PHE A 422 -8.38 -13.27 -44.27
C PHE A 422 -7.13 -14.03 -43.82
N ALA A 423 -6.36 -13.44 -42.89
CA ALA A 423 -5.23 -14.10 -42.25
C ALA A 423 -5.71 -15.02 -41.12
N ARG A 424 -5.19 -16.25 -41.04
CA ARG A 424 -5.50 -17.19 -39.94
C ARG A 424 -4.54 -16.97 -38.79
N LEU A 425 -4.85 -15.99 -37.93
CA LEU A 425 -3.99 -15.60 -36.80
C LEU A 425 -4.39 -16.26 -35.45
N SER A 426 -5.52 -16.98 -35.41
CA SER A 426 -6.11 -17.49 -34.17
C SER A 426 -5.94 -19.00 -33.98
N GLY A 427 -5.37 -19.40 -32.84
CA GLY A 427 -5.29 -20.80 -32.40
C GLY A 427 -6.66 -21.44 -32.13
N ARG A 428 -6.70 -22.77 -31.94
CA ARG A 428 -7.95 -23.50 -31.64
C ARG A 428 -8.59 -23.04 -30.32
N LEU A 429 -7.78 -22.90 -29.27
CA LEU A 429 -8.26 -22.51 -27.93
C LEU A 429 -8.89 -21.11 -27.90
N ALA A 430 -8.31 -20.16 -28.63
CA ALA A 430 -8.88 -18.81 -28.74
C ALA A 430 -10.25 -18.85 -29.43
N ARG A 431 -10.38 -19.61 -30.52
CA ARG A 431 -11.64 -19.77 -31.24
C ARG A 431 -12.71 -20.47 -30.41
N THR A 432 -12.37 -21.51 -29.65
CA THR A 432 -13.33 -22.17 -28.77
C THR A 432 -13.80 -21.23 -27.66
N ARG A 433 -12.88 -20.47 -27.04
CA ARG A 433 -13.25 -19.43 -26.05
C ARG A 433 -14.20 -18.40 -26.64
N ASP A 434 -13.86 -17.86 -27.81
CA ASP A 434 -14.67 -16.81 -28.44
C ASP A 434 -16.05 -17.34 -28.85
N ALA A 435 -16.13 -18.59 -29.33
CA ALA A 435 -17.39 -19.25 -29.62
C ALA A 435 -18.25 -19.46 -28.36
N VAL A 436 -17.66 -19.88 -27.24
CA VAL A 436 -18.38 -20.03 -25.96
C VAL A 436 -18.94 -18.68 -25.50
N VAL A 437 -18.14 -17.62 -25.53
CA VAL A 437 -18.60 -16.26 -25.16
C VAL A 437 -19.71 -15.77 -26.09
N ALA A 438 -19.58 -15.98 -27.40
CA ALA A 438 -20.61 -15.60 -28.36
C ALA A 438 -21.93 -16.38 -28.16
N LEU A 439 -21.85 -17.68 -27.91
CA LEU A 439 -23.02 -18.52 -27.63
C LEU A 439 -23.70 -18.14 -26.31
N MET A 440 -22.93 -17.85 -25.26
CA MET A 440 -23.51 -17.36 -24.00
C MET A 440 -24.19 -15.99 -24.18
N ALA A 441 -23.57 -15.08 -24.93
CA ALA A 441 -24.16 -13.78 -25.22
C ALA A 441 -25.44 -13.89 -26.06
N GLY A 442 -25.42 -14.72 -27.11
CA GLY A 442 -26.59 -15.01 -27.93
C GLY A 442 -27.71 -15.65 -27.09
N GLY A 443 -27.39 -16.69 -26.32
CA GLY A 443 -28.34 -17.37 -25.44
C GLY A 443 -28.94 -16.46 -24.39
N LEU A 444 -28.15 -15.55 -23.80
CA LEU A 444 -28.65 -14.54 -22.89
C LEU A 444 -29.64 -13.60 -23.58
N MET A 445 -29.30 -13.06 -24.75
CA MET A 445 -30.19 -12.17 -25.49
C MET A 445 -31.49 -12.88 -25.89
N THR A 446 -31.39 -14.14 -26.33
CA THR A 446 -32.56 -14.98 -26.60
C THR A 446 -33.43 -15.13 -25.35
N ALA A 447 -32.84 -15.46 -24.19
CA ALA A 447 -33.58 -15.58 -22.94
C ALA A 447 -34.25 -14.25 -22.55
N LEU A 448 -33.54 -13.12 -22.66
CA LEU A 448 -34.10 -11.80 -22.36
C LEU A 448 -35.29 -11.46 -23.26
N VAL A 449 -35.17 -11.67 -24.58
CA VAL A 449 -36.26 -11.40 -25.53
C VAL A 449 -37.47 -12.29 -25.22
N LEU A 450 -37.26 -13.58 -24.97
CA LEU A 450 -38.35 -14.51 -24.65
C LEU A 450 -39.04 -14.17 -23.32
N MET A 451 -38.27 -13.77 -22.31
CA MET A 451 -38.83 -13.31 -21.03
C MET A 451 -39.60 -12.00 -21.21
N ALA A 452 -39.09 -11.07 -22.03
CA ALA A 452 -39.77 -9.82 -22.32
C ALA A 452 -41.09 -10.03 -23.06
N THR A 453 -41.17 -11.00 -23.98
CA THR A 453 -42.41 -11.33 -24.70
C THR A 453 -43.42 -12.10 -23.86
N ALA A 454 -42.99 -12.78 -22.80
CA ALA A 454 -43.89 -13.44 -21.86
C ALA A 454 -44.66 -12.44 -20.96
N LEU A 455 -44.22 -11.18 -20.89
CA LEU A 455 -44.85 -10.13 -20.10
C LEU A 455 -46.00 -9.45 -20.87
N PRO A 456 -47.17 -9.21 -20.26
CA PRO A 456 -48.28 -8.51 -20.91
C PRO A 456 -47.91 -7.07 -21.27
N VAL A 457 -47.80 -6.76 -22.56
CA VAL A 457 -47.50 -5.40 -23.04
C VAL A 457 -48.78 -4.58 -23.11
N HIS A 458 -49.03 -3.72 -22.11
CA HIS A 458 -50.13 -2.75 -22.13
C HIS A 458 -49.61 -1.38 -22.57
N SER A 459 -49.64 -1.09 -23.88
CA SER A 459 -49.21 0.22 -24.40
C SER A 459 -50.33 1.25 -24.34
N ARG A 460 -50.13 2.34 -23.59
CA ARG A 460 -51.03 3.51 -23.57
C ARG A 460 -50.84 4.42 -24.79
N LEU A 461 -49.68 4.37 -25.43
CA LEU A 461 -49.30 5.29 -26.50
C LEU A 461 -49.79 4.83 -27.89
N ALA A 462 -49.86 3.52 -28.15
CA ALA A 462 -50.27 3.04 -29.47
C ALA A 462 -51.72 3.46 -29.83
N PRO A 463 -52.72 3.34 -28.93
CA PRO A 463 -54.07 3.85 -29.19
C PRO A 463 -54.11 5.37 -29.34
N TYR A 464 -53.29 6.09 -28.56
CA TYR A 464 -53.21 7.55 -28.64
C TYR A 464 -52.72 8.00 -30.03
N PHE A 465 -51.62 7.45 -30.53
CA PHE A 465 -51.11 7.80 -31.86
C PHE A 465 -52.10 7.41 -32.96
N ALA A 466 -52.69 6.21 -32.87
CA ALA A 466 -53.69 5.76 -33.84
C ALA A 466 -54.91 6.70 -33.91
N ALA A 467 -55.38 7.21 -32.77
CA ALA A 467 -56.52 8.12 -32.72
C ALA A 467 -56.19 9.56 -33.13
N ASN A 468 -54.95 10.00 -32.93
CA ASN A 468 -54.58 11.42 -33.03
C ASN A 468 -53.69 11.78 -34.24
N SER A 469 -53.10 10.83 -34.96
CA SER A 469 -52.22 11.13 -36.11
C SER A 469 -52.92 11.92 -37.21
N GLN A 470 -54.18 11.59 -37.52
CA GLN A 470 -54.93 12.30 -38.56
C GLN A 470 -55.53 13.62 -38.04
N THR A 471 -55.99 13.66 -36.78
CA THR A 471 -56.75 14.79 -36.23
C THR A 471 -55.85 15.91 -35.73
N LEU A 472 -54.71 15.59 -35.10
CA LEU A 472 -53.77 16.58 -34.55
C LEU A 472 -52.64 16.92 -35.53
N ALA A 473 -52.14 15.94 -36.28
CA ALA A 473 -50.96 16.09 -37.14
C ALA A 473 -51.26 15.95 -38.65
N ASN A 474 -52.54 15.87 -39.03
CA ASN A 474 -53.00 15.85 -40.43
C ASN A 474 -52.42 14.74 -41.32
N GLY A 475 -51.92 13.63 -40.74
CA GLY A 475 -51.26 12.56 -41.48
C GLY A 475 -51.90 11.18 -41.29
N ARG A 476 -52.07 10.46 -42.41
CA ARG A 476 -52.61 9.08 -42.42
C ARG A 476 -51.56 8.02 -42.12
N ASN A 477 -50.29 8.28 -42.46
CA ASN A 477 -49.19 7.39 -42.12
C ASN A 477 -48.75 7.66 -40.67
N ILE A 478 -49.23 6.83 -39.75
CA ILE A 478 -48.97 6.96 -38.30
C ILE A 478 -47.46 6.92 -38.01
N VAL A 479 -46.69 6.06 -38.68
CA VAL A 479 -45.24 5.93 -38.45
C VAL A 479 -44.52 7.23 -38.83
N ASN A 480 -44.79 7.74 -40.04
CA ASN A 480 -44.21 9.00 -40.50
C ASN A 480 -44.60 10.17 -39.58
N VAL A 481 -45.87 10.26 -39.17
CA VAL A 481 -46.36 11.28 -38.24
C VAL A 481 -45.64 11.21 -36.89
N ILE A 482 -45.39 10.00 -36.36
CA ILE A 482 -44.61 9.84 -35.13
C ILE A 482 -43.20 10.40 -35.31
N LEU A 483 -42.53 10.07 -36.42
CA LEU A 483 -41.15 10.49 -36.65
C LEU A 483 -41.00 11.99 -36.90
N VAL A 484 -41.91 12.62 -37.64
CA VAL A 484 -41.74 14.01 -38.08
C VAL A 484 -42.51 15.04 -37.25
N ASP A 485 -43.50 14.61 -36.46
CA ASP A 485 -44.34 15.51 -35.67
C ASP A 485 -44.25 15.16 -34.17
N PHE A 486 -44.84 14.04 -33.72
CA PHE A 486 -44.92 13.72 -32.29
C PHE A 486 -43.55 13.50 -31.63
N ARG A 487 -42.57 12.94 -32.35
CA ARG A 487 -41.19 12.67 -31.88
C ARG A 487 -40.14 13.24 -32.83
N ALA A 488 -40.43 14.40 -33.42
CA ALA A 488 -39.56 15.11 -34.37
C ALA A 488 -38.11 15.31 -33.89
N LEU A 489 -37.90 15.46 -32.58
CA LEU A 489 -36.56 15.64 -32.00
C LEU A 489 -35.64 14.44 -32.20
N ASP A 490 -36.17 13.21 -32.18
CA ASP A 490 -35.37 12.00 -32.40
C ASP A 490 -34.86 11.98 -33.85
N THR A 491 -35.74 12.29 -34.81
CA THR A 491 -35.41 12.39 -36.23
C THR A 491 -34.38 13.50 -36.51
N LEU A 492 -34.49 14.65 -35.84
CA LEU A 492 -33.46 15.71 -35.91
C LEU A 492 -32.10 15.20 -35.42
N GLY A 493 -32.09 14.43 -34.34
CA GLY A 493 -30.88 13.79 -33.80
C GLY A 493 -30.26 12.81 -34.79
N GLU A 494 -31.06 11.93 -35.38
CA GLU A 494 -30.60 10.96 -36.38
C GLU A 494 -30.03 11.63 -37.63
N ILE A 495 -30.69 12.67 -38.16
CA ILE A 495 -30.17 13.48 -39.27
C ILE A 495 -28.81 14.09 -38.91
N THR A 496 -28.69 14.62 -37.69
CA THR A 496 -27.44 15.20 -37.21
C THR A 496 -26.32 14.14 -37.16
N VAL A 497 -26.60 12.92 -36.69
CA VAL A 497 -25.64 11.81 -36.68
C VAL A 497 -25.19 11.46 -38.10
N LEU A 498 -26.10 11.38 -39.07
CA LEU A 498 -25.76 11.11 -40.47
C LEU A 498 -24.88 12.21 -41.08
N VAL A 499 -25.21 13.48 -40.82
CA VAL A 499 -24.40 14.62 -41.28
C VAL A 499 -22.99 14.55 -40.67
N ILE A 500 -22.87 14.31 -39.37
CA ILE A 500 -21.57 14.19 -38.69
C ILE A 500 -20.78 13.00 -39.24
N ALA A 501 -21.41 11.85 -39.45
CA ALA A 501 -20.76 10.68 -40.03
C ALA A 501 -20.25 10.97 -41.46
N ALA A 502 -21.06 11.63 -42.29
CA ALA A 502 -20.67 12.02 -43.65
C ALA A 502 -19.49 13.01 -43.64
N VAL A 503 -19.54 14.03 -42.79
CA VAL A 503 -18.43 14.99 -42.62
C VAL A 503 -17.18 14.30 -42.09
N GLY A 504 -17.31 13.38 -41.14
CA GLY A 504 -16.19 12.60 -40.59
C GLY A 504 -15.53 11.70 -41.64
N ILE A 505 -16.32 11.00 -42.45
CA ILE A 505 -15.82 10.21 -43.59
C ILE A 505 -15.10 11.12 -44.60
N TYR A 506 -15.69 12.27 -44.94
CA TYR A 506 -15.06 13.23 -45.85
C TYR A 506 -13.72 13.74 -45.30
N ALA A 507 -13.68 14.10 -44.01
CA ALA A 507 -12.46 14.52 -43.34
C ALA A 507 -11.39 13.41 -43.35
N LEU A 508 -11.72 12.16 -43.02
CA LEU A 508 -10.78 11.04 -43.06
C LEU A 508 -10.24 10.76 -44.47
N LEU A 509 -11.02 11.02 -45.52
CA LEU A 509 -10.59 10.83 -46.91
C LEU A 509 -9.75 11.98 -47.45
N LYS A 510 -9.97 13.21 -46.96
CA LYS A 510 -9.33 14.43 -47.47
C LYS A 510 -8.15 14.91 -46.64
N LEU A 511 -8.20 14.71 -45.34
CA LEU A 511 -7.16 15.17 -44.42
C LEU A 511 -5.96 14.23 -44.50
N ARG A 512 -4.94 14.63 -45.25
CA ARG A 512 -3.62 14.01 -45.26
C ARG A 512 -2.71 14.94 -44.48
N LEU A 513 -2.31 14.51 -43.28
CA LEU A 513 -1.40 15.28 -42.40
C LEU A 513 0.08 14.95 -42.64
N ASP A 514 0.35 13.83 -43.32
CA ASP A 514 1.69 13.28 -43.56
C ASP A 514 2.09 13.30 -45.06
N GLU A 515 1.30 13.97 -45.91
CA GLU A 515 1.72 14.57 -47.20
C GLU A 515 1.76 16.08 -47.02
#